data_AF-A0A0S3MSE7-F1
#
_entry.id   AF-A0A0S3MSE7-F1
#
_cell.length_a   1.000
_cell.length_b   1.000
_cell.length_c   1.000
_cell.angle_alpha   90.00
_cell.angle_beta   90.00
_cell.angle_gamma   90.00
#
_symmetry.space_group_name_H-M   'P 1'
#
loop_
_entity.id
_entity.type
_entity.pdbx_description
1 polymer ?
#
loop_
_entity_poly.entity_id
_entity_poly.type
_entity_poly.pdbx_seq_one_letter_code
_entity_poly.pdbx_strand_id
1 'polypeptide(L)'
;MFDVQSSRQISAPGLLLMIVLVPGIWTTESEAISEPLGHKQSQQISLSDHCDRLIGLSIRVHALSNDIFNDFSEYYKHGQGHAMGWKAGSRCPNSSVATPNNKEQAQKLSVGEVLNLVTALVGYWHEPVRYLVAQFGNSSVGSGHLLRRSVEMDEQMRRLAQGMPKVAERVGLADLAAQQRQRWTEESPGDACSRTLQVHSLLSCFRRDSHKIVSFLKLLRCRLPHAVSC
;
A
#
# COMPACT_ATOMS: atom_id res chain seq x y z
N MET A 1 -11.69 38.79 -43.93
CA MET A 1 -11.52 39.63 -45.14
C MET A 1 -10.11 40.19 -45.11
N PHE A 2 -9.15 39.88 -45.98
CA PHE A 2 -9.07 39.12 -47.22
C PHE A 2 -7.64 38.57 -47.37
N ASP A 3 -7.54 37.26 -47.56
CA ASP A 3 -6.93 36.49 -48.65
C ASP A 3 -5.80 36.98 -49.60
N VAL A 4 -5.08 35.95 -50.11
CA VAL A 4 -4.39 35.76 -51.42
C VAL A 4 -2.94 36.26 -51.63
N GLN A 5 -1.98 35.35 -51.40
CA GLN A 5 -1.20 34.54 -52.38
C GLN A 5 -0.79 35.13 -53.76
N SER A 6 0.51 35.04 -54.12
CA SER A 6 1.00 34.73 -55.49
C SER A 6 2.54 34.60 -55.51
N SER A 7 3.10 33.41 -55.73
CA SER A 7 3.46 32.80 -57.04
C SER A 7 4.73 33.37 -57.69
N ARG A 8 5.72 32.49 -57.97
CA ARG A 8 6.05 32.09 -59.35
C ARG A 8 7.09 30.97 -59.41
N GLN A 9 6.74 29.96 -60.22
CA GLN A 9 7.52 28.84 -60.72
C GLN A 9 8.60 29.27 -61.72
N ILE A 10 9.35 28.27 -62.21
CA ILE A 10 9.89 28.00 -63.58
C ILE A 10 11.33 27.51 -63.39
N SER A 11 11.88 26.47 -64.01
CA SER A 11 11.46 25.36 -64.90
C SER A 11 12.74 24.54 -65.12
N ALA A 12 12.63 23.21 -65.23
CA ALA A 12 13.71 22.35 -65.71
C ALA A 12 14.06 22.66 -67.20
N PRO A 13 15.25 22.28 -67.70
CA PRO A 13 15.51 20.93 -68.25
C PRO A 13 16.91 20.42 -67.79
N GLY A 14 17.42 19.21 -67.97
CA GLY A 14 17.09 18.04 -68.76
C GLY A 14 18.40 17.23 -68.93
N LEU A 15 18.32 15.90 -68.76
CA LEU A 15 19.23 14.85 -69.24
C LEU A 15 20.72 14.81 -68.82
N LEU A 16 21.11 13.73 -68.11
CA LEU A 16 21.90 12.64 -68.71
C LEU A 16 21.97 11.41 -67.79
N LEU A 17 21.49 10.29 -68.33
CA LEU A 17 21.54 8.93 -67.79
C LEU A 17 22.96 8.37 -67.95
N MET A 18 23.53 7.77 -66.91
CA MET A 18 24.52 6.71 -67.05
C MET A 18 24.14 5.54 -66.15
N ILE A 19 23.63 4.50 -66.78
CA ILE A 19 23.34 3.19 -66.21
C ILE A 19 24.66 2.47 -66.01
N VAL A 20 25.01 2.12 -64.77
CA VAL A 20 26.06 1.15 -64.47
C VAL A 20 25.37 -0.17 -64.12
N LEU A 21 25.37 -1.09 -65.08
CA LEU A 21 25.01 -2.49 -64.86
C LEU A 21 26.25 -3.21 -64.33
N VAL A 22 26.22 -3.63 -63.06
CA VAL A 22 27.14 -4.66 -62.55
C VAL A 22 26.38 -5.98 -62.56
N PRO A 23 26.88 -7.03 -63.23
CA PRO A 23 26.21 -8.32 -63.29
C PRO A 23 26.26 -9.04 -61.94
N GLY A 24 25.18 -9.78 -61.66
CA GLY A 24 24.90 -10.42 -60.38
C GLY A 24 25.90 -11.49 -59.96
N ILE A 25 26.07 -11.58 -58.64
CA ILE A 25 26.56 -12.76 -57.95
C ILE A 25 25.40 -13.28 -57.09
N TRP A 26 24.68 -14.23 -57.66
CA TRP A 26 24.14 -15.47 -57.08
C TRP A 26 23.99 -15.54 -55.54
N THR A 27 22.72 -15.60 -55.14
CA THR A 27 22.11 -16.41 -54.05
C THR A 27 22.90 -16.62 -52.75
N THR A 28 22.39 -16.05 -51.66
CA THR A 28 22.30 -16.75 -50.37
C THR A 28 20.92 -16.48 -49.78
N GLU A 29 20.26 -17.56 -49.35
CA GLU A 29 18.94 -17.61 -48.75
C GLU A 29 18.75 -16.53 -47.66
N SER A 30 17.68 -15.75 -47.76
CA SER A 30 17.21 -14.94 -46.65
C SER A 30 16.37 -15.83 -45.76
N GLU A 31 17.01 -16.50 -44.80
CA GLU A 31 16.30 -17.09 -43.68
C GLU A 31 15.71 -15.93 -42.87
N ALA A 32 14.39 -15.78 -42.93
CA ALA A 32 13.67 -14.83 -42.11
C ALA A 32 13.89 -15.22 -40.64
N ILE A 33 14.81 -14.54 -39.97
CA ILE A 33 14.89 -14.52 -38.51
C ILE A 33 13.60 -13.84 -38.06
N SER A 34 12.57 -14.65 -37.84
CA SER A 34 11.44 -14.26 -37.03
C SER A 34 12.01 -14.07 -35.63
N GLU A 35 12.30 -12.81 -35.27
CA GLU A 35 12.38 -12.43 -33.86
C GLU A 35 11.17 -13.05 -33.17
N PRO A 36 11.34 -13.87 -32.12
CA PRO A 36 10.20 -14.26 -31.34
C PRO A 36 9.71 -12.94 -30.75
N LEU A 37 8.54 -12.49 -31.22
CA LEU A 37 7.67 -11.61 -30.46
C LEU A 37 7.59 -12.24 -29.09
N GLY A 38 8.43 -11.74 -28.18
CA GLY A 38 8.42 -12.08 -26.79
C GLY A 38 7.02 -11.71 -26.35
N HIS A 39 6.15 -12.70 -26.32
CA HIS A 39 4.88 -12.60 -25.69
C HIS A 39 5.26 -12.29 -24.26
N LYS A 40 5.22 -11.00 -23.91
CA LYS A 40 5.28 -10.53 -22.54
C LYS A 40 3.98 -11.02 -21.95
N GLN A 41 3.90 -12.33 -21.72
CA GLN A 41 2.87 -12.95 -20.91
C GLN A 41 2.99 -12.17 -19.62
N SER A 42 2.05 -11.28 -19.37
CA SER A 42 1.96 -10.58 -18.11
C SER A 42 1.78 -11.70 -17.11
N GLN A 43 2.86 -12.12 -16.47
CA GLN A 43 2.85 -13.27 -15.59
C GLN A 43 1.87 -12.92 -14.49
N GLN A 44 0.68 -13.51 -14.57
CA GLN A 44 -0.42 -13.16 -13.69
C GLN A 44 -0.02 -13.64 -12.31
N ILE A 45 0.39 -12.72 -11.45
CA ILE A 45 0.79 -13.01 -10.07
C ILE A 45 -0.33 -13.84 -9.44
N SER A 46 -0.01 -15.00 -8.86
CA SER A 46 -1.01 -15.88 -8.27
C SER A 46 -1.70 -15.21 -7.07
N LEU A 47 -2.88 -15.69 -6.68
CA LEU A 47 -3.57 -15.18 -5.48
C LEU A 47 -2.72 -15.40 -4.21
N SER A 48 -2.07 -16.57 -4.14
CA SER A 48 -1.05 -16.94 -3.16
C SER A 48 0.06 -15.89 -3.04
N ASP A 49 0.72 -15.55 -4.15
CA ASP A 49 1.82 -14.57 -4.16
C ASP A 49 1.34 -13.16 -3.84
N HIS A 50 0.10 -12.81 -4.20
CA HIS A 50 -0.50 -11.55 -3.80
C HIS A 50 -0.64 -11.49 -2.28
N CYS A 51 -1.20 -12.52 -1.66
CA CYS A 51 -1.34 -12.60 -0.21
C CYS A 51 0.03 -12.58 0.51
N ASP A 52 1.05 -13.29 -0.02
CA ASP A 52 2.39 -13.27 0.57
C ASP A 52 3.03 -11.88 0.55
N ARG A 53 2.82 -11.11 -0.53
CA ARG A 53 3.23 -9.69 -0.57
C ARG A 53 2.51 -8.85 0.49
N LEU A 54 1.21 -9.03 0.67
CA LEU A 54 0.45 -8.30 1.70
C LEU A 54 0.90 -8.67 3.11
N ILE A 55 1.20 -9.96 3.36
CA ILE A 55 1.78 -10.42 4.62
C ILE A 55 3.11 -9.71 4.86
N GLY A 56 4.01 -9.67 3.88
CA GLY A 56 5.29 -8.96 3.99
C GLY A 56 5.13 -7.47 4.33
N LEU A 57 4.21 -6.78 3.65
CA LEU A 57 3.87 -5.38 3.98
C LEU A 57 3.36 -5.24 5.41
N SER A 58 2.44 -6.11 5.84
CA SER A 58 1.87 -6.07 7.19
C SER A 58 2.91 -6.32 8.29
N ILE A 59 3.87 -7.21 8.04
CA ILE A 59 4.99 -7.47 8.97
C ILE A 59 5.85 -6.20 9.10
N ARG A 60 6.14 -5.52 7.99
CA ARG A 60 6.91 -4.27 8.03
C ARG A 60 6.16 -3.16 8.75
N VAL A 61 4.85 -3.01 8.50
CA VAL A 61 3.99 -2.07 9.22
C VAL A 61 3.99 -2.35 10.72
N HIS A 62 3.83 -3.61 11.13
CA HIS A 62 3.83 -3.99 12.54
C HIS A 62 5.18 -3.70 13.22
N ALA A 63 6.29 -4.02 12.57
CA ALA A 63 7.63 -3.72 13.08
C ALA A 63 7.83 -2.21 13.30
N LEU A 64 7.51 -1.40 12.29
CA LEU A 64 7.59 0.07 12.39
C LEU A 64 6.67 0.62 13.49
N SER A 65 5.45 0.07 13.61
CA SER A 65 4.51 0.45 14.66
C SER A 65 5.06 0.19 16.06
N ASN A 66 5.68 -0.98 16.26
CA ASN A 66 6.32 -1.34 17.54
C ASN A 66 7.52 -0.44 17.85
N ASP A 67 8.38 -0.18 16.85
CA ASP A 67 9.55 0.69 17.02
C ASP A 67 9.16 2.13 17.35
N ILE A 68 8.21 2.71 16.60
CA ILE A 68 7.72 4.08 16.85
C ILE A 68 7.04 4.15 18.22
N PHE A 69 6.24 3.15 18.60
CA PHE A 69 5.60 3.13 19.92
C PHE A 69 6.65 3.10 21.02
N ASN A 70 7.67 2.24 20.94
CA ASN A 70 8.69 2.14 21.99
C ASN A 70 9.48 3.45 22.12
N ASP A 71 9.95 4.01 21.00
CA ASP A 71 10.72 5.26 21.01
C ASP A 71 9.88 6.43 21.53
N PHE A 72 8.62 6.53 21.10
CA PHE A 72 7.72 7.58 21.57
C PHE A 72 7.31 7.39 23.03
N SER A 73 7.11 6.15 23.48
CA SER A 73 6.79 5.86 24.88
C SER A 73 7.95 6.22 25.81
N GLU A 74 9.21 6.03 25.40
CA GLU A 74 10.36 6.49 26.18
C GLU A 74 10.43 8.02 26.27
N TYR A 75 10.16 8.74 25.17
CA TYR A 75 10.01 10.19 25.20
C TYR A 75 8.85 10.63 26.12
N TYR A 76 7.71 9.94 26.03
CA TYR A 76 6.50 10.22 26.80
C TYR A 76 6.71 10.01 28.31
N LYS A 77 7.42 8.93 28.71
CA LYS A 77 7.75 8.62 30.11
C LYS A 77 8.72 9.63 30.72
N HIS A 78 9.71 10.10 29.97
CA HIS A 78 10.67 11.08 30.47
C HIS A 78 10.18 12.55 30.36
N GLY A 79 9.05 12.79 29.68
CA GLY A 79 8.44 14.10 29.47
C GLY A 79 7.14 14.33 30.28
N GLN A 80 6.22 15.12 29.70
CA GLN A 80 4.98 15.59 30.37
C GLN A 80 4.03 14.46 30.83
N GLY A 81 4.15 13.24 30.30
CA GLY A 81 3.27 12.12 30.62
C GLY A 81 3.43 11.54 32.02
N HIS A 82 4.62 11.63 32.62
CA HIS A 82 4.90 11.15 33.97
C HIS A 82 4.42 12.14 35.05
N ALA A 83 4.45 13.44 34.76
CA ALA A 83 4.01 14.49 35.68
C ALA A 83 2.49 14.49 35.95
N MET A 84 1.68 13.89 35.05
CA MET A 84 0.21 13.86 35.16
C MET A 84 -0.36 12.55 35.73
N GLY A 85 0.44 11.69 36.36
CA GLY A 85 -0.08 10.56 37.14
C GLY A 85 -1.00 9.59 36.37
N TRP A 86 -0.76 9.40 35.07
CA TRP A 86 -1.70 8.69 34.21
C TRP A 86 -1.56 7.17 34.27
N LYS A 87 -2.61 6.49 34.76
CA LYS A 87 -2.88 5.07 34.48
C LYS A 87 -3.43 4.96 33.06
N ALA A 88 -2.59 4.57 32.11
CA ALA A 88 -3.01 4.31 30.74
C ALA A 88 -3.99 3.13 30.66
N GLY A 89 -5.27 3.43 30.86
CA GLY A 89 -6.33 2.65 30.25
C GLY A 89 -6.18 2.82 28.75
N SER A 90 -5.72 1.77 28.06
CA SER A 90 -5.58 1.68 26.61
C SER A 90 -6.97 1.73 25.95
N ARG A 91 -7.64 2.88 26.01
CA ARG A 91 -8.92 3.08 25.37
C ARG A 91 -8.63 3.45 23.93
N CYS A 92 -8.53 2.41 23.11
CA CYS A 92 -8.51 2.62 21.68
C CYS A 92 -9.81 3.30 21.27
N PRO A 93 -9.76 4.34 20.42
CA PRO A 93 -10.97 4.83 19.77
C PRO A 93 -11.67 3.59 19.24
N ASN A 94 -12.95 3.42 19.58
CA ASN A 94 -13.73 2.22 19.30
C ASN A 94 -13.43 1.78 17.86
N SER A 95 -12.51 0.84 17.66
CA SER A 95 -12.33 0.24 16.36
C SER A 95 -13.63 -0.53 16.20
N SER A 96 -14.58 0.00 15.42
CA SER A 96 -15.91 -0.59 15.21
C SER A 96 -15.82 -2.05 14.74
N VAL A 97 -14.63 -2.49 14.34
CA VAL A 97 -14.27 -3.87 14.05
C VAL A 97 -14.06 -4.64 15.35
N ALA A 98 -15.10 -5.31 15.83
CA ALA A 98 -14.98 -6.34 16.84
C ALA A 98 -14.14 -7.50 16.29
N THR A 99 -12.86 -7.55 16.66
CA THR A 99 -11.95 -8.63 16.27
C THR A 99 -11.98 -9.76 17.30
N PRO A 100 -11.89 -11.03 16.89
CA PRO A 100 -11.57 -12.13 17.80
C PRO A 100 -10.37 -11.79 18.70
N ASN A 101 -10.48 -12.13 20.00
CA ASN A 101 -9.42 -11.85 20.97
C ASN A 101 -8.49 -13.04 21.20
N ASN A 102 -8.82 -14.22 20.67
CA ASN A 102 -7.99 -15.42 20.79
C ASN A 102 -7.99 -16.25 19.49
N LYS A 103 -7.05 -17.20 19.44
CA LYS A 103 -6.80 -18.06 18.27
C LYS A 103 -8.01 -18.94 17.96
N GLU A 104 -8.68 -19.44 18.98
CA GLU A 104 -9.81 -20.37 18.87
C GLU A 104 -11.02 -19.71 18.22
N GLN A 105 -11.29 -18.44 18.57
CA GLN A 105 -12.33 -17.65 17.92
C GLN A 105 -11.96 -17.33 16.47
N ALA A 106 -10.70 -16.96 16.21
CA ALA A 106 -10.25 -16.66 14.86
C ALA A 106 -10.32 -17.89 13.92
N GLN A 107 -10.03 -19.09 14.44
CA GLN A 107 -10.10 -20.34 13.68
C GLN A 107 -11.52 -20.76 13.27
N LYS A 108 -12.56 -20.22 13.92
CA LYS A 108 -13.96 -20.51 13.56
C LYS A 108 -14.51 -19.65 12.43
N LEU A 109 -13.83 -18.55 12.10
CA LEU A 109 -14.25 -17.65 11.04
C LEU A 109 -14.16 -18.34 9.67
N SER A 110 -15.07 -18.01 8.76
CA SER A 110 -14.97 -18.34 7.34
C SER A 110 -13.91 -17.50 6.62
N VAL A 111 -13.57 -17.86 5.38
CA VAL A 111 -12.67 -17.06 4.51
C VAL A 111 -13.21 -15.63 4.34
N GLY A 112 -14.53 -15.51 4.10
CA GLY A 112 -15.17 -14.21 3.91
C GLY A 112 -15.15 -13.35 5.17
N GLU A 113 -15.39 -13.95 6.34
CA GLU A 113 -15.31 -13.21 7.61
C GLU A 113 -13.88 -12.75 7.93
N VAL A 114 -12.87 -13.59 7.70
CA VAL A 114 -11.47 -13.18 7.88
C VAL A 114 -11.10 -12.05 6.93
N LEU A 115 -11.47 -12.18 5.64
CA LEU A 115 -11.21 -11.14 4.66
C LEU A 115 -11.91 -9.82 5.03
N ASN A 116 -13.16 -9.89 5.49
CA ASN A 116 -13.92 -8.71 5.92
C ASN A 116 -13.23 -8.02 7.11
N LEU A 117 -12.84 -8.78 8.14
CA LEU A 117 -12.17 -8.25 9.33
C LEU A 117 -10.86 -7.54 8.97
N VAL A 118 -9.99 -8.19 8.18
CA VAL A 118 -8.71 -7.58 7.82
C VAL A 118 -8.88 -6.38 6.90
N THR A 119 -9.84 -6.42 5.98
CA THR A 119 -10.15 -5.28 5.10
C THR A 119 -10.65 -4.09 5.92
N ALA A 120 -11.52 -4.33 6.90
CA ALA A 120 -12.03 -3.28 7.78
C ALA A 120 -10.93 -2.68 8.66
N LEU A 121 -10.04 -3.50 9.24
CA LEU A 121 -8.89 -3.01 10.01
C LEU A 121 -7.94 -2.16 9.16
N VAL A 122 -7.58 -2.66 7.97
CA VAL A 122 -6.68 -1.96 7.05
C VAL A 122 -7.32 -0.65 6.57
N GLY A 123 -8.60 -0.67 6.22
CA GLY A 123 -9.35 0.52 5.81
C GLY A 123 -9.46 1.57 6.90
N TYR A 124 -9.71 1.16 8.15
CA TYR A 124 -9.79 2.06 9.29
C TYR A 124 -8.44 2.72 9.58
N TRP A 125 -7.36 1.93 9.65
CA TRP A 125 -6.05 2.41 10.10
C TRP A 125 -5.27 3.22 9.06
N HIS A 126 -5.71 3.25 7.79
CA HIS A 126 -5.10 4.09 6.76
C HIS A 126 -5.06 5.58 7.15
N GLU A 127 -6.19 6.15 7.60
CA GLU A 127 -6.27 7.57 7.95
C GLU A 127 -5.54 7.93 9.26
N PRO A 128 -5.69 7.18 10.37
CA PRO A 128 -4.93 7.43 11.59
C PRO A 128 -3.41 7.32 11.42
N VAL A 129 -2.92 6.42 10.56
CA VAL A 129 -1.47 6.32 10.29
C VAL A 129 -0.97 7.58 9.58
N ARG A 130 -1.71 8.06 8.58
CA ARG A 130 -1.41 9.32 7.89
C ARG A 130 -1.47 10.51 8.85
N TYR A 131 -2.39 10.50 9.81
CA TYR A 131 -2.45 11.50 10.87
C TYR A 131 -1.19 11.51 11.74
N LEU A 132 -0.67 10.34 12.13
CA LEU A 132 0.56 10.24 12.93
C LEU A 132 1.76 10.88 12.21
N VAL A 133 1.87 10.73 10.88
CA VAL A 133 2.91 11.41 10.09
C VAL A 133 2.82 12.93 10.24
N ALA A 134 1.61 13.50 10.14
CA ALA A 134 1.40 14.93 10.31
C ALA A 134 1.78 15.40 11.73
N GLN A 135 1.47 14.60 12.76
CA GLN A 135 1.84 14.90 14.14
C GLN A 135 3.35 14.89 14.35
N PHE A 136 4.06 13.88 13.82
CA PHE A 136 5.52 13.84 13.94
C PHE A 136 6.25 14.88 13.08
N GLY A 137 5.59 15.41 12.04
CA GLY A 137 6.07 16.56 11.27
C GLY A 137 6.00 17.87 12.06
N ASN A 138 5.18 17.93 13.12
CA ASN A 138 5.15 19.06 14.04
C ASN A 138 6.26 18.94 15.09
N SER A 139 7.12 19.96 15.17
CA SER A 139 8.28 20.03 16.07
C SER A 139 7.99 19.76 17.57
N SER A 140 6.73 19.86 18.00
CA SER A 140 6.33 19.63 19.40
C SER A 140 6.13 18.15 19.78
N VAL A 141 6.00 17.24 18.80
CA VAL A 141 5.61 15.84 19.04
C VAL A 141 6.67 14.85 18.52
N GLY A 142 7.39 15.18 17.45
CA GLY A 142 8.25 14.23 16.75
C GLY A 142 9.72 14.63 16.67
N SER A 143 10.59 13.63 16.78
CA SER A 143 11.98 13.72 16.34
C SER A 143 12.08 13.42 14.84
N GLY A 144 13.19 13.80 14.18
CA GLY A 144 13.40 13.48 12.78
C GLY A 144 13.37 11.98 12.46
N HIS A 145 13.77 11.11 13.40
CA HIS A 145 13.70 9.67 13.20
C HIS A 145 12.27 9.11 13.29
N LEU A 146 11.44 9.65 14.20
CA LEU A 146 10.01 9.27 14.32
C LEU A 146 9.25 9.67 13.05
N LEU A 147 9.51 10.88 12.53
CA LEU A 147 8.95 11.32 11.25
C LEU A 147 9.35 10.38 10.11
N ARG A 148 10.65 10.08 9.95
CA ARG A 148 11.11 9.19 8.88
C ARG A 148 10.45 7.79 8.95
N ARG A 149 10.36 7.19 10.14
CA ARG A 149 9.75 5.86 10.31
C ARG A 149 8.23 5.89 10.09
N SER A 150 7.55 6.94 10.55
CA SER A 150 6.11 7.09 10.32
C SER A 150 5.77 7.27 8.85
N VAL A 151 6.57 8.02 8.08
CA VAL A 151 6.42 8.12 6.62
C VAL A 151 6.58 6.75 5.95
N GLU A 152 7.57 5.97 6.36
CA GLU A 152 7.73 4.61 5.83
C GLU A 152 6.53 3.71 6.18
N MET A 153 6.02 3.83 7.42
CA MET A 153 4.87 3.08 7.91
C MET A 153 3.60 3.42 7.12
N ASP A 154 3.35 4.70 6.86
CA ASP A 154 2.25 5.19 6.03
C ASP A 154 2.32 4.63 4.61
N GLU A 155 3.51 4.67 3.99
CA GLU A 155 3.69 4.13 2.65
C GLU A 155 3.42 2.62 2.59
N GLN A 156 3.90 1.84 3.56
CA GLN A 156 3.58 0.40 3.61
C GLN A 156 2.09 0.15 3.87
N MET A 157 1.46 0.94 4.74
CA MET A 157 0.04 0.84 5.06
C MET A 157 -0.84 1.17 3.84
N ARG A 158 -0.48 2.19 3.08
CA ARG A 158 -1.14 2.58 1.82
C ARG A 158 -1.04 1.47 0.78
N ARG A 159 0.15 0.87 0.60
CA ARG A 159 0.35 -0.28 -0.30
C ARG A 159 -0.48 -1.49 0.13
N LEU A 160 -0.56 -1.75 1.44
CA LEU A 160 -1.39 -2.80 1.99
C LEU A 160 -2.87 -2.56 1.69
N ALA A 161 -3.38 -1.35 1.95
CA ALA A 161 -4.76 -0.94 1.67
C ALA A 161 -5.11 -1.04 0.18
N GLN A 162 -4.20 -0.68 -0.72
CA GLN A 162 -4.39 -0.82 -2.17
C GLN A 162 -4.40 -2.28 -2.65
N GLY A 163 -3.75 -3.18 -1.91
CA GLY A 163 -3.70 -4.59 -2.23
C GLY A 163 -4.94 -5.39 -1.80
N MET A 164 -5.63 -4.94 -0.74
CA MET A 164 -6.80 -5.65 -0.19
C MET A 164 -7.94 -5.85 -1.20
N PRO A 165 -8.37 -4.84 -1.99
CA PRO A 165 -9.44 -5.02 -2.98
C PRO A 165 -9.11 -6.09 -4.03
N LYS A 166 -7.85 -6.21 -4.44
CA LYS A 166 -7.41 -7.20 -5.44
C LYS A 166 -7.54 -8.64 -4.92
N VAL A 167 -7.33 -8.84 -3.62
CA VAL A 167 -7.58 -10.14 -2.97
C VAL A 167 -9.07 -10.41 -2.91
N ALA A 168 -9.87 -9.42 -2.49
CA ALA A 168 -11.32 -9.53 -2.37
C ALA A 168 -12.01 -9.86 -3.70
N GLU A 169 -11.60 -9.20 -4.79
CA GLU A 169 -12.09 -9.48 -6.15
C GLU A 169 -11.82 -10.93 -6.56
N ARG A 170 -10.59 -11.41 -6.33
CA ARG A 170 -10.19 -12.77 -6.73
C ARG A 170 -10.84 -13.89 -5.94
N VAL A 171 -11.39 -13.60 -4.75
CA VAL A 171 -12.18 -14.57 -3.97
C VAL A 171 -13.69 -14.39 -4.16
N GLY A 172 -14.13 -13.52 -5.08
CA GLY A 172 -15.55 -13.29 -5.37
C GLY A 172 -16.29 -12.49 -4.29
N LEU A 173 -15.57 -11.68 -3.50
CA LEU A 173 -16.10 -10.91 -2.36
C LEU A 173 -15.82 -9.40 -2.50
N ALA A 174 -15.86 -8.89 -3.74
CA ALA A 174 -15.54 -7.48 -4.03
C ALA A 174 -16.45 -6.49 -3.29
N ASP A 175 -17.74 -6.82 -3.13
CA ASP A 175 -18.75 -5.95 -2.50
C ASP A 175 -18.43 -5.65 -1.02
N LEU A 176 -17.79 -6.59 -0.32
CA LEU A 176 -17.36 -6.42 1.08
C LEU A 176 -16.28 -5.33 1.21
N ALA A 177 -15.40 -5.17 0.21
CA ALA A 177 -14.36 -4.16 0.24
C ALA A 177 -14.91 -2.73 0.04
N ALA A 178 -16.07 -2.58 -0.59
CA ALA A 178 -16.69 -1.28 -0.85
C ALA A 178 -17.46 -0.74 0.37
N GLN A 179 -18.05 -1.62 1.19
CA GLN A 179 -18.93 -1.24 2.30
C GLN A 179 -18.21 -0.81 3.60
N GLN A 180 -16.93 -1.16 3.78
CA GLN A 180 -16.25 -1.10 5.09
C GLN A 180 -15.31 0.10 5.30
N ARG A 181 -15.58 1.25 4.67
CA ARG A 181 -14.77 2.47 4.89
C ARG A 181 -15.36 3.28 6.06
N GLN A 182 -15.23 2.75 7.28
CA GLN A 182 -15.47 3.55 8.50
C GLN A 182 -14.54 4.76 8.44
N ARG A 183 -15.13 5.97 8.44
CA ARG A 183 -14.37 7.21 8.36
C ARG A 183 -13.86 7.53 9.76
N TRP A 184 -12.55 7.42 9.93
CA TRP A 184 -11.91 7.96 11.12
C TRP A 184 -12.13 9.48 11.17
N THR A 185 -12.53 9.96 12.34
CA THR A 185 -12.65 11.39 12.64
C THR A 185 -11.60 11.74 13.69
N GLU A 186 -10.82 12.77 13.41
CA GLU A 186 -9.94 13.36 14.42
C GLU A 186 -10.79 13.91 15.58
N GLU A 187 -10.40 13.63 16.82
CA GLU A 187 -11.00 14.32 17.97
C GLU A 187 -10.45 15.75 18.01
N SER A 188 -11.30 16.72 18.36
CA SER A 188 -10.99 18.16 18.33
C SER A 188 -9.60 18.48 18.93
N PRO A 189 -8.77 19.30 18.26
CA PRO A 189 -7.42 19.58 18.71
C PRO A 189 -7.45 20.29 20.08
N GLY A 190 -7.06 19.57 21.13
CA GLY A 190 -6.81 20.13 22.45
C GLY A 190 -5.44 20.82 22.54
N ASP A 191 -5.02 21.11 23.76
CA ASP A 191 -3.66 21.59 24.05
C ASP A 191 -2.57 20.55 23.65
N ALA A 192 -1.30 20.94 23.77
CA ALA A 192 -0.17 20.06 23.42
C ALA A 192 -0.14 18.75 24.23
N CYS A 193 -0.66 18.76 25.47
CA CYS A 193 -0.73 17.57 26.32
C CYS A 193 -1.81 16.61 25.80
N SER A 194 -3.00 17.13 25.48
CA SER A 194 -4.09 16.38 24.85
C SER A 194 -3.66 15.72 23.54
N ARG A 195 -2.88 16.45 22.72
CA ARG A 195 -2.30 15.93 21.47
C ARG A 195 -1.30 14.80 21.70
N THR A 196 -0.37 14.97 22.65
CA THR A 196 0.64 13.94 22.97
C THR A 196 -0.02 12.66 23.49
N LEU A 197 -1.05 12.78 24.32
CA LEU A 197 -1.87 11.68 24.82
C LEU A 197 -2.62 10.97 23.68
N GLN A 198 -3.20 11.71 22.75
CA GLN A 198 -3.88 11.16 21.59
C GLN A 198 -2.93 10.37 20.70
N VAL A 199 -1.73 10.91 20.42
CA VAL A 199 -0.68 10.21 19.67
C VAL A 199 -0.24 8.93 20.38
N HIS A 200 0.04 8.99 21.69
CA HIS A 200 0.40 7.80 22.47
C HIS A 200 -0.69 6.71 22.39
N SER A 201 -1.95 7.11 22.53
CA SER A 201 -3.10 6.20 22.48
C SER A 201 -3.24 5.57 21.09
N LEU A 202 -3.16 6.36 20.02
CA LEU A 202 -3.19 5.87 18.65
C LEU A 202 -2.07 4.87 18.37
N LEU A 203 -0.83 5.17 18.79
CA LEU A 203 0.31 4.26 18.61
C LEU A 203 0.11 2.94 19.36
N SER A 204 -0.33 2.99 20.62
CA SER A 204 -0.61 1.80 21.44
C SER A 204 -1.64 0.89 20.76
N CYS A 205 -2.70 1.50 20.22
CA CYS A 205 -3.78 0.79 19.55
C CYS A 205 -3.35 0.22 18.19
N PHE A 206 -2.64 1.00 17.39
CA PHE A 206 -2.17 0.54 16.09
C PHE A 206 -1.15 -0.58 16.23
N ARG A 207 -0.29 -0.55 17.26
CA ARG A 207 0.65 -1.65 17.55
C ARG A 207 -0.07 -2.98 17.77
N ARG A 208 -1.18 -2.96 18.51
CA ARG A 208 -2.02 -4.14 18.74
C ARG A 208 -2.74 -4.59 17.47
N ASP A 209 -3.35 -3.65 16.75
CA ASP A 209 -4.17 -4.00 15.60
C ASP A 209 -3.34 -4.35 14.36
N SER A 210 -2.14 -3.79 14.19
CA SER A 210 -1.18 -4.22 13.16
C SER A 210 -0.74 -5.67 13.35
N HIS A 211 -0.55 -6.13 14.59
CA HIS A 211 -0.30 -7.54 14.88
C HIS A 211 -1.49 -8.43 14.48
N LYS A 212 -2.72 -7.97 14.70
CA LYS A 212 -3.93 -8.67 14.26
C LYS A 212 -4.03 -8.73 12.74
N ILE A 213 -3.71 -7.64 12.04
CA ILE A 213 -3.67 -7.59 10.57
C ILE A 213 -2.72 -8.68 10.03
N VAL A 214 -1.49 -8.78 10.57
CA VAL A 214 -0.55 -9.85 10.20
C VAL A 214 -1.18 -11.24 10.42
N SER A 215 -1.79 -11.44 11.58
CA SER A 215 -2.39 -12.73 11.95
C SER A 215 -3.54 -13.12 11.03
N PHE A 216 -4.44 -12.20 10.69
CA PHE A 216 -5.56 -12.45 9.79
C PHE A 216 -5.13 -12.65 8.34
N LEU A 217 -4.11 -11.94 7.85
CA LEU A 217 -3.56 -12.19 6.52
C LEU A 217 -2.93 -13.58 6.40
N LYS A 218 -2.18 -14.02 7.43
CA LYS A 218 -1.66 -15.38 7.50
C LYS A 218 -2.78 -16.41 7.51
N LEU A 219 -3.81 -16.20 8.34
CA LEU A 219 -4.97 -17.10 8.39
C LEU A 219 -5.72 -17.16 7.05
N LEU A 220 -5.92 -16.01 6.41
CA LEU A 220 -6.54 -15.92 5.08
C LEU A 220 -5.73 -16.71 4.06
N ARG A 221 -4.42 -16.46 3.99
CA ARG A 221 -3.48 -17.15 3.11
C ARG A 221 -3.56 -18.68 3.24
N CYS A 222 -3.65 -19.17 4.47
CA CYS A 222 -3.72 -20.60 4.77
C CYS A 222 -5.02 -21.29 4.37
N ARG A 223 -6.08 -20.52 4.14
CA ARG A 223 -7.38 -21.05 3.74
C ARG A 223 -7.66 -20.90 2.26
N LEU A 224 -6.78 -20.22 1.53
CA LEU A 224 -6.90 -20.09 0.08
C LEU A 224 -6.31 -21.33 -0.62
N PRO A 225 -6.89 -21.74 -1.76
CA PRO A 225 -6.36 -22.86 -2.54
C PRO A 225 -4.91 -22.63 -2.96
N HIS A 226 -4.11 -23.70 -3.03
CA HIS A 226 -2.67 -23.67 -3.38
C HIS A 226 -1.76 -22.99 -2.33
N ALA A 227 -2.11 -23.09 -1.04
CA ALA A 227 -1.17 -22.80 0.05
C ALA A 227 -0.14 -23.94 0.19
N VAL A 228 1.14 -23.63 -0.05
CA VAL A 228 2.21 -24.64 -0.10
C VAL A 228 2.76 -24.96 1.30
N SER A 229 2.60 -24.08 2.29
CA SER A 229 2.87 -24.39 3.69
C SER A 229 2.17 -23.41 4.63
N CYS A 230 1.39 -23.97 5.56
CA CYS A 230 0.75 -23.35 6.70
C CYS A 230 0.74 -24.37 7.84
#